data_AF-A0A0M3BR32-F1
#
_entry.id   AF-A0A0M3BR32-F1
#
_cell.length_a   1.000
_cell.length_b   1.000
_cell.length_c   1.000
_cell.angle_alpha   90.00
_cell.angle_beta   90.00
_cell.angle_gamma   90.00
#
_symmetry.space_group_name_H-M   'P 1'
#
loop_
_entity.id
_entity.type
_entity.pdbx_description
1 polymer ?
#
loop_
_entity_poly.entity_id
_entity_poly.type
_entity_poly.pdbx_seq_one_letter_code
_entity_poly.pdbx_strand_id
1 'polypeptide(L)'
;MLGQYVKITCRWCKITRTYRPLDILKLVGDVHVLKLQHRFRCEKCDRKNYMEVEFKSVMGSEIVGMQIRELVEIRMVKKPIWRDRKL
;
A
#
# COMPACT_ATOMS: atom_id res chain seq x y z
N MET A 1 6.36 24.03 -1.75
CA MET A 1 5.49 23.23 -0.86
C MET A 1 6.17 21.90 -0.57
N LEU A 2 6.04 21.40 0.65
CA LEU A 2 6.44 20.04 1.03
C LEU A 2 5.30 19.07 0.70
N GLY A 3 5.62 17.99 -0.01
CA GLY A 3 4.70 16.87 -0.22
C GLY A 3 5.10 15.69 0.66
N GLN A 4 4.16 15.10 1.39
CA GLN A 4 4.37 13.83 2.07
C GLN A 4 3.86 12.68 1.22
N TYR A 5 4.63 11.60 1.17
CA TYR A 5 4.29 10.39 0.44
C TYR A 5 4.60 9.15 1.26
N VAL A 6 3.86 8.08 0.98
CA VAL A 6 4.08 6.77 1.58
C VAL A 6 4.77 5.89 0.56
N LYS A 7 6.01 5.48 0.86
CA LYS A 7 6.76 4.52 0.07
C LYS A 7 6.58 3.14 0.68
N ILE A 8 6.16 2.20 -0.14
CA ILE A 8 5.97 0.81 0.24
C ILE A 8 6.91 -0.03 -0.59
N THR A 9 7.83 -0.73 0.07
CA THR A 9 8.86 -1.54 -0.59
C THR A 9 8.71 -2.99 -0.18
N CYS A 10 8.63 -3.88 -1.16
CA CYS A 10 8.85 -5.29 -0.91
C CYS A 10 10.35 -5.56 -0.95
N ARG A 11 10.98 -5.84 0.20
CA ARG A 11 12.43 -6.12 0.30
C ARG A 11 12.86 -7.38 -0.42
N TRP A 12 11.94 -8.34 -0.57
CA TRP A 12 12.18 -9.57 -1.32
C TRP A 12 12.21 -9.31 -2.84
N CYS A 13 11.16 -8.69 -3.37
CA CYS A 13 11.05 -8.42 -4.81
C CYS A 13 11.82 -7.16 -5.27
N LYS A 14 12.29 -6.33 -4.32
CA LYS A 14 12.91 -5.02 -4.54
C LYS A 14 12.04 -4.04 -5.35
N ILE A 15 10.72 -4.15 -5.17
CA ILE A 15 9.75 -3.27 -5.84
C ILE A 15 9.31 -2.21 -4.84
N THR A 16 9.48 -0.95 -5.21
CA THR A 16 9.00 0.21 -4.45
C THR A 16 7.84 0.87 -5.16
N ARG A 17 6.78 1.16 -4.41
CA ARG A 17 5.61 1.89 -4.87
C ARG A 17 5.38 3.09 -3.96
N THR A 18 5.09 4.23 -4.57
CA THR A 18 4.85 5.48 -3.83
C THR A 18 3.38 5.84 -3.94
N TYR A 19 2.76 6.22 -2.83
CA TYR A 19 1.35 6.55 -2.72
C TYR A 19 1.16 7.90 -2.03
N ARG A 20 0.01 8.53 -2.28
CA ARG A 20 -0.42 9.68 -1.48
C ARG A 20 -0.94 9.19 -0.12
N PRO A 21 -0.66 9.89 1.00
CA PRO A 21 -1.15 9.49 2.32
C PRO A 21 -2.67 9.37 2.40
N LEU A 22 -3.41 10.25 1.71
CA LEU A 22 -4.88 10.21 1.66
C LEU A 22 -5.42 8.94 0.99
N ASP A 23 -4.74 8.42 -0.02
CA ASP A 23 -5.14 7.18 -0.68
C ASP A 23 -4.94 5.98 0.24
N ILE A 24 -3.81 5.98 0.96
CA ILE A 24 -3.55 4.97 1.99
C ILE A 24 -4.62 5.02 3.09
N LEU A 25 -4.92 6.20 3.61
CA LEU A 25 -5.94 6.39 4.64
C LEU A 25 -7.31 5.83 4.21
N LYS A 26 -7.71 6.05 2.96
CA LYS A 26 -8.96 5.48 2.40
C LYS A 26 -8.93 3.94 2.35
N LEU A 27 -7.77 3.33 2.12
CA LEU A 27 -7.63 1.88 1.96
C LEU A 27 -7.52 1.12 3.28
N VAL A 28 -6.76 1.65 4.25
CA VAL A 28 -6.45 0.94 5.50
C VAL A 28 -7.12 1.53 6.74
N GLY A 29 -7.74 2.71 6.61
CA GLY A 29 -8.28 3.47 7.73
C GLY A 29 -7.18 4.17 8.55
N ASP A 30 -7.59 4.77 9.67
CA ASP A 30 -6.66 5.39 10.61
C ASP A 30 -5.93 4.30 11.42
N VAL A 31 -4.70 4.01 11.02
CA VAL A 31 -3.85 3.01 11.67
C VAL A 31 -2.48 3.60 11.94
N HIS A 32 -1.95 3.27 13.12
CA HIS A 32 -0.60 3.67 13.49
C HIS A 32 0.44 3.15 12.48
N VAL A 33 1.45 3.95 12.14
CA VAL A 33 2.47 3.64 11.13
C VAL A 33 3.13 2.26 11.33
N LEU A 34 3.38 1.86 12.58
CA LEU A 34 3.98 0.56 12.90
C LEU A 34 3.09 -0.63 12.50
N LYS A 35 1.77 -0.46 12.46
CA LYS A 35 0.82 -1.48 12.01
C LYS A 35 0.59 -1.45 10.51
N LEU A 36 0.98 -0.35 9.86
CA LEU A 36 0.73 -0.11 8.44
C LEU A 36 1.42 -1.16 7.55
N GLN A 37 2.66 -1.55 7.89
CA GLN A 37 3.41 -2.57 7.14
C GLN A 37 2.68 -3.90 6.97
N HIS A 38 1.95 -4.35 8.00
CA HIS A 38 1.26 -5.64 8.01
C HIS A 38 -0.06 -5.63 7.23
N ARG A 39 -0.54 -4.45 6.83
CA ARG A 39 -1.75 -4.30 6.00
C ARG A 39 -1.46 -4.54 4.52
N PHE A 40 -0.23 -4.33 4.06
CA PHE A 40 0.13 -4.49 2.66
C PHE A 40 0.62 -5.89 2.32
N ARG A 41 0.40 -6.27 1.06
CA ARG A 41 0.97 -7.45 0.40
C ARG A 41 1.70 -7.00 -0.85
N CYS A 42 2.79 -7.66 -1.19
CA CYS A 42 3.46 -7.41 -2.46
C CYS A 42 2.57 -7.90 -3.61
N GLU A 43 2.28 -7.04 -4.60
CA GLU A 43 1.47 -7.43 -5.77
C GLU A 43 2.12 -8.53 -6.64
N LYS A 44 3.45 -8.71 -6.54
CA LYS A 44 4.17 -9.73 -7.32
C LYS A 44 4.24 -11.08 -6.61
N CYS A 45 4.51 -11.11 -5.31
CA CYS A 45 4.71 -12.38 -4.57
C CYS A 45 3.65 -12.68 -3.50
N ASP A 46 2.68 -11.78 -3.29
CA ASP A 46 1.59 -11.86 -2.30
C ASP A 46 2.02 -12.01 -0.82
N ARG A 47 3.33 -11.87 -0.54
CA ARG A 47 3.90 -11.97 0.81
C ARG A 47 3.75 -10.65 1.58
N LYS A 48 3.55 -10.77 2.89
CA LYS A 48 3.49 -9.65 3.85
C LYS A 48 4.81 -9.41 4.61
N ASN A 49 5.58 -10.47 4.85
CA ASN A 49 6.68 -10.45 5.82
C ASN A 49 7.87 -9.58 5.40
N TYR A 50 7.97 -9.27 4.11
CA TYR A 50 9.06 -8.48 3.53
C TYR A 50 8.61 -7.08 3.13
N MET A 51 7.47 -6.61 3.63
CA MET A 51 6.94 -5.29 3.33
C MET A 51 7.52 -4.28 4.31
N GLU A 52 8.12 -3.22 3.77
CA GLU A 52 8.64 -2.07 4.50
C GLU A 52 7.85 -0.83 4.09
N VAL A 53 7.51 0.03 5.05
CA VAL A 53 6.77 1.27 4.82
C VAL A 53 7.56 2.45 5.37
N GLU A 54 7.74 3.47 4.53
CA GLU A 54 8.51 4.67 4.83
C GLU A 54 7.67 5.91 4.47
N PHE A 55 7.64 6.90 5.34
CA PHE A 55 7.08 8.22 5.02
C PHE A 55 8.21 9.10 4.49
N LYS A 56 8.07 9.58 3.26
CA LYS A 56 9.04 10.47 2.63
C LYS A 56 8.43 11.85 2.46
N SER A 57 9.04 12.85 3.09
CA SER A 57 8.82 14.25 2.79
C SER A 57 9.72 14.66 1.63
N VAL A 58 9.15 15.26 0.60
CA VAL A 58 9.88 15.75 -0.58
C VAL A 58 9.57 17.21 -0.83
N MET A 59 10.59 17.92 -1.30
CA MET A 59 10.44 19.29 -1.80
C MET A 59 9.72 19.28 -3.14
N GLY A 60 8.99 20.36 -3.45
CA GLY A 60 8.22 20.46 -4.70
C GLY A 60 9.02 20.21 -5.98
N SER A 61 10.32 20.55 -6.00
CA SER A 61 11.23 20.27 -7.10
C SER A 61 11.54 18.79 -7.29
N GLU A 62 11.53 18.00 -6.21
CA GLU A 62 11.79 16.55 -6.25
C GLU A 62 10.56 15.73 -6.64
N ILE A 63 9.36 16.34 -6.59
CA ILE A 63 8.11 15.70 -7.01
C ILE A 63 8.12 15.47 -8.53
N VAL A 64 8.73 16.39 -9.29
CA VAL A 64 8.80 16.32 -10.75
C VAL A 64 9.66 15.12 -11.15
N GLY A 65 9.03 14.07 -11.66
CA GLY A 65 9.67 12.81 -12.05
C GLY A 65 9.43 11.63 -11.10
N MET A 66 8.79 11.85 -9.94
CA MET A 66 8.39 10.72 -9.08
C MET A 66 7.22 9.95 -9.68
N GLN A 67 7.37 8.63 -9.76
CA GLN A 67 6.25 7.74 -10.07
C GLN A 67 5.38 7.56 -8.83
N ILE A 68 4.19 8.15 -8.87
CA ILE A 68 3.16 8.04 -7.83
C ILE A 68 2.05 7.15 -8.37
N ARG A 69 1.62 6.17 -7.57
CA ARG A 69 0.47 5.33 -7.90
C ARG A 69 -0.79 5.98 -7.33
N GLU A 70 -1.69 6.35 -8.23
CA GLU A 70 -2.95 7.00 -7.89
C GLU A 70 -4.07 5.98 -7.66
N LEU A 71 -4.88 6.23 -6.63
CA LEU A 71 -6.10 5.48 -6.38
C LEU A 71 -7.23 6.02 -7.26
N VAL A 72 -7.57 5.28 -8.32
CA VAL A 72 -8.65 5.66 -9.25
C VAL A 72 -10.03 5.24 -8.72
N GLU A 73 -10.16 4.01 -8.22
CA GLU A 73 -11.40 3.47 -7.67
C GLU A 73 -11.14 2.33 -6.67
N ILE A 74 -12.10 2.06 -5.79
CA ILE A 74 -12.12 0.87 -4.92
C ILE A 74 -13.37 0.06 -5.27
N ARG A 75 -13.18 -1.18 -5.72
CA ARG A 75 -14.28 -2.10 -6.01
C ARG A 75 -14.41 -3.16 -4.91
N MET A 76 -15.61 -3.30 -4.35
CA MET A 76 -15.93 -4.40 -3.43
C MET A 76 -16.32 -5.65 -4.21
N VAL A 77 -15.61 -6.76 -3.98
CA VAL A 77 -15.91 -8.07 -4.59
C VAL A 77 -16.54 -9.01 -3.56
N LYS A 78 -17.69 -9.61 -3.91
CA LYS A 78 -18.34 -10.64 -3.09
C LYS A 78 -17.53 -11.94 -3.20
N LYS A 79 -16.98 -12.42 -2.09
CA LYS A 79 -16.23 -13.69 -2.03
C LYS A 79 -17.09 -14.77 -1.35
N PRO A 80 -17.62 -15.76 -2.08
CA PRO A 80 -18.37 -16.85 -1.46
C PRO A 80 -17.45 -17.72 -0.59
N ILE A 81 -17.94 -18.16 0.57
CA ILE A 81 -17.25 -19.08 1.47
C ILE A 81 -18.05 -20.37 1.50
N TRP A 82 -17.47 -21.44 0.98
CA TRP A 82 -18.09 -22.76 0.92
C TRP A 82 -17.65 -23.60 2.10
N ARG A 83 -18.56 -24.45 2.60
CA ARG A 83 -18.24 -25.49 3.57
C ARG A 83 -18.74 -26.82 3.00
N ASP A 84 -17.82 -27.73 2.77
CA ASP A 84 -18.17 -29.10 2.38
C ASP A 84 -18.74 -29.85 3.58
N ARG A 85 -19.86 -30.54 3.37
CA ARG A 85 -20.50 -31.39 4.38
C ARG A 85 -20.87 -32.71 3.72
N LYS A 86 -20.48 -33.83 4.33
CA LYS A 86 -21.02 -35.15 3.96
C LYS A 86 -22.37 -35.32 4.65
N LEU A 87 -23.38 -35.74 3.89
CA LEU A 87 -24.68 -36.18 4.39
C LEU A 87 -24.61 -37.66 4.80
#